data_AF-A0A7G1NXQ9-F1
#
_entry.id   AF-A0A7G1NXQ9-F1
#
_cell.length_a   1.000
_cell.length_b   1.000
_cell.length_c   1.000
_cell.angle_alpha   90.00
_cell.angle_beta   90.00
_cell.angle_gamma   90.00
#
_symmetry.space_group_name_H-M   'P 1'
#
loop_
_entity.id
_entity.type
_entity.pdbx_description
1 polymer ?
#
loop_
_entity_poly.entity_id
_entity_poly.type
_entity_poly.pdbx_seq_one_letter_code
_entity_poly.pdbx_strand_id
1 'polypeptide(L)'
;MISMRGIGKPSAEHSFVLLIRDADVVGTALQAALDEASPEERPGLERAVALARAAATATDTELRARWVRSRLAAAGFAGDIASVAAVKALRGAEPRLSLLAAVELQKAAVAHAE
;
A
#
# COMPACT_ATOMS: atom_id res chain seq x y z
N MET A 1 26.54 -7.63 15.63
CA MET A 1 26.97 -6.42 14.89
C MET A 1 26.26 -6.39 13.55
N ILE A 2 25.20 -5.61 13.42
CA ILE A 2 24.45 -5.46 12.16
C ILE A 2 24.96 -4.17 11.52
N SER A 3 25.65 -4.29 10.39
CA SER A 3 26.17 -3.15 9.64
C SER A 3 25.03 -2.48 8.88
N MET A 4 24.50 -1.37 9.41
CA MET A 4 23.60 -0.47 8.67
C MET A 4 24.44 0.39 7.74
N ARG A 5 24.57 -0.06 6.48
CA ARG A 5 25.27 0.67 5.43
C ARG A 5 24.27 1.57 4.67
N GLY A 6 24.37 2.87 4.90
CA GLY A 6 24.00 3.90 3.91
C GLY A 6 22.56 4.42 3.93
N ILE A 7 22.20 5.24 4.92
CA ILE A 7 21.15 6.25 4.70
C ILE A 7 21.82 7.45 4.02
N GLY A 8 21.87 7.43 2.69
CA GLY A 8 22.20 8.63 1.92
C GLY A 8 21.16 9.73 2.16
N LYS A 9 21.58 11.00 2.12
CA LYS A 9 20.67 12.16 2.19
C LYS A 9 19.53 11.98 1.16
N PRO A 10 18.26 12.18 1.52
CA PRO A 10 17.19 12.17 0.54
C PRO A 10 17.38 13.36 -0.41
N SER A 11 17.80 13.08 -1.65
CA SER A 11 17.71 14.05 -2.73
C SER A 11 16.24 14.28 -3.04
N ALA A 12 15.88 15.50 -3.42
CA ALA A 12 14.51 15.89 -3.81
C ALA A 12 13.98 15.12 -5.05
N GLU A 13 14.78 14.24 -5.64
CA GLU A 13 14.48 13.43 -6.80
C GLU A 13 13.85 12.07 -6.45
N HIS A 14 13.95 11.59 -5.20
CA HIS A 14 13.40 10.29 -4.82
C HIS A 14 11.98 10.37 -4.28
N SER A 15 11.08 10.47 -5.25
CA SER A 15 9.70 9.99 -5.23
C SER A 15 9.64 8.54 -4.77
N PHE A 16 9.34 8.26 -3.51
CA PHE A 16 8.87 6.91 -3.17
C PHE A 16 7.77 6.95 -2.11
N VAL A 17 6.61 6.40 -2.47
CA VAL A 17 5.71 5.81 -1.50
C VAL A 17 6.38 4.52 -1.05
N LEU A 18 6.77 4.45 0.22
CA LEU A 18 7.30 3.22 0.81
C LEU A 18 6.17 2.20 0.90
N LEU A 19 6.30 1.08 0.20
CA LEU A 19 5.37 -0.04 0.29
C LEU A 19 5.86 -0.99 1.38
N ILE A 20 5.02 -1.22 2.38
CA ILE A 20 5.28 -2.17 3.46
C ILE A 20 4.46 -3.43 3.19
N ARG A 21 5.14 -4.59 3.22
CA ARG A 21 4.58 -5.91 2.89
C ARG A 21 4.25 -6.71 4.16
N ASP A 22 3.43 -6.14 5.03
CA ASP A 22 3.09 -6.78 6.31
C ASP A 22 2.19 -8.01 6.16
N ALA A 23 1.52 -8.18 5.01
CA ALA A 23 0.67 -9.33 4.75
C ALA A 23 1.42 -10.67 4.85
N ASP A 24 2.70 -10.72 4.48
CA ASP A 24 3.54 -11.92 4.62
C ASP A 24 3.87 -12.25 6.08
N VAL A 25 4.15 -11.20 6.87
CA VAL A 25 4.42 -11.32 8.32
C VAL A 25 3.17 -11.81 9.04
N VAL A 26 2.02 -11.21 8.74
CA VAL A 26 0.72 -11.62 9.30
C VAL A 26 0.35 -13.02 8.84
N GLY A 27 0.54 -13.35 7.56
CA GLY A 27 0.28 -14.69 7.03
C GLY A 27 1.11 -15.77 7.70
N THR A 28 2.38 -15.47 8.01
CA THR A 28 3.26 -16.38 8.77
C THR A 28 2.76 -16.61 10.20
N ALA A 29 2.37 -15.53 10.90
CA ALA A 29 1.84 -15.63 12.26
C ALA A 29 0.50 -16.41 12.30
N LEU A 30 -0.37 -16.20 11.31
CA LEU A 30 -1.63 -16.91 11.17
C LEU A 30 -1.43 -18.40 10.87
N GLN A 31 -0.42 -18.74 10.06
CA GLN A 31 -0.09 -20.15 9.80
C GLN A 31 0.39 -20.85 11.07
N ALA A 32 1.27 -20.21 11.85
CA ALA A 32 1.73 -20.76 13.12
C ALA A 32 0.55 -20.99 14.09
N ALA A 33 -0.38 -20.03 14.18
CA ALA A 33 -1.59 -20.19 14.99
C ALA A 33 -2.48 -21.34 14.50
N LEU A 34 -2.60 -21.53 13.19
CA LEU A 34 -3.38 -22.62 12.59
C LEU A 34 -2.78 -24.01 12.88
N ASP A 35 -1.46 -24.10 12.96
CA ASP A 35 -0.75 -25.34 13.27
C ASP A 35 -1.03 -25.81 14.71
N GLU A 36 -1.30 -24.88 15.62
CA GLU A 36 -1.63 -25.13 17.05
C GLU A 36 -3.15 -25.11 17.35
N ALA A 37 -3.98 -24.75 16.37
CA ALA A 37 -5.40 -24.48 16.58
C ALA A 37 -6.22 -25.71 16.97
N SER A 38 -7.20 -25.50 17.86
CA SER A 38 -8.23 -26.50 18.15
C SER A 38 -9.15 -26.72 16.93
N PRO A 39 -9.88 -27.84 16.87
CA PRO A 39 -10.82 -28.12 15.78
C PRO A 39 -11.88 -27.03 15.58
N GLU A 40 -12.28 -26.34 16.64
CA GLU A 40 -13.31 -25.30 16.62
C GLU A 40 -12.81 -23.99 15.99
N GLU A 41 -11.55 -23.62 16.22
CA GLU A 41 -10.94 -22.39 15.69
C GLU A 41 -10.38 -22.57 14.27
N ARG A 42 -10.08 -23.82 13.89
CA ARG A 42 -9.43 -24.18 12.62
C ARG A 42 -10.10 -23.58 11.37
N PRO A 43 -11.44 -23.66 11.19
CA PRO A 43 -12.07 -23.13 9.97
C PRO A 43 -11.94 -21.61 9.84
N GLY A 44 -11.95 -20.89 10.98
CA GLY A 44 -11.75 -19.44 11.00
C GLY A 44 -10.33 -19.05 10.62
N LEU A 45 -9.33 -19.75 11.17
CA LEU A 45 -7.91 -19.51 10.91
C LEU A 45 -7.51 -19.88 9.47
N GLU A 46 -8.06 -20.96 8.92
CA GLU A 46 -7.85 -21.31 7.51
C GLU A 46 -8.33 -20.19 6.58
N ARG A 47 -9.51 -19.62 6.85
CA ARG A 47 -10.02 -18.46 6.10
C ARG A 47 -9.13 -17.23 6.29
N ALA A 48 -8.65 -16.98 7.50
CA ALA A 48 -7.75 -15.86 7.78
C ALA A 48 -6.42 -15.99 7.00
N VAL A 49 -5.81 -17.18 6.99
CA VAL A 49 -4.60 -17.47 6.20
C VAL A 49 -4.85 -17.25 4.71
N ALA A 50 -5.98 -17.72 4.18
CA ALA A 50 -6.33 -17.52 2.78
C ALA A 50 -6.43 -16.03 2.41
N LEU A 51 -7.06 -15.22 3.27
CA LEU A 51 -7.18 -13.77 3.08
C LEU A 51 -5.82 -13.07 3.15
N ALA A 52 -4.97 -13.42 4.11
CA ALA A 52 -3.63 -12.85 4.24
C ALA A 52 -2.75 -13.17 3.02
N ARG A 53 -2.81 -14.40 2.51
CA ARG A 53 -2.10 -14.81 1.29
C ARG A 53 -2.59 -14.04 0.06
N ALA A 54 -3.90 -13.88 -0.10
CA ALA A 54 -4.45 -13.07 -1.18
C ALA A 54 -4.02 -11.60 -1.10
N ALA A 55 -3.89 -11.05 0.11
CA ALA A 55 -3.35 -9.70 0.30
C ALA A 55 -1.85 -9.60 -0.02
N ALA A 56 -1.07 -10.65 0.28
CA ALA A 56 0.36 -10.71 -0.01
C ALA A 56 0.67 -10.71 -1.52
N THR A 57 -0.23 -11.25 -2.35
CA THR A 57 -0.05 -11.28 -3.81
C THR A 57 -0.31 -9.96 -4.52
N ALA A 58 -0.72 -8.90 -3.79
CA ALA A 58 -0.99 -7.60 -4.41
C ALA A 58 0.25 -7.02 -5.10
N THR A 59 0.11 -6.54 -6.33
CA THR A 59 1.19 -5.90 -7.07
C THR A 59 1.53 -4.51 -6.48
N ASP A 60 2.73 -4.02 -6.74
CA ASP A 60 3.12 -2.65 -6.35
C ASP A 60 2.16 -1.59 -6.90
N THR A 61 1.68 -1.79 -8.12
CA THR A 61 0.78 -0.84 -8.79
C THR A 61 -0.59 -0.81 -8.12
N GLU A 62 -1.15 -1.95 -7.74
CA GLU A 62 -2.40 -2.03 -6.98
C GLU A 62 -2.29 -1.37 -5.60
N LEU A 63 -1.16 -1.58 -4.90
CA LEU A 63 -0.94 -0.93 -3.61
C LEU A 63 -0.84 0.59 -3.74
N ARG A 64 -0.14 1.08 -4.76
CA ARG A 64 -0.06 2.53 -5.06
C ARG A 64 -1.43 3.09 -5.42
N ALA A 65 -2.21 2.39 -6.24
CA ALA A 65 -3.56 2.79 -6.62
C ALA A 65 -4.47 2.94 -5.39
N ARG A 66 -4.48 1.93 -4.51
CA ARG A 66 -5.25 1.95 -3.25
C ARG A 66 -4.81 3.09 -2.34
N TRP A 67 -3.49 3.31 -2.20
CA TRP A 67 -2.95 4.40 -1.40
C TRP A 67 -3.41 5.76 -1.93
N VAL A 68 -3.35 6.00 -3.24
CA VAL A 68 -3.83 7.26 -3.85
C VAL A 68 -5.30 7.49 -3.54
N ARG A 69 -6.16 6.49 -3.75
CA ARG A 69 -7.60 6.59 -3.45
C ARG A 69 -7.85 6.90 -1.98
N SER A 70 -7.15 6.20 -1.08
CA SER A 70 -7.25 6.45 0.35
C SER A 70 -6.89 7.89 0.71
N ARG A 71 -5.83 8.45 0.12
CA ARG A 71 -5.42 9.84 0.36
C ARG A 71 -6.40 10.87 -0.20
N LEU A 72 -6.93 10.63 -1.40
CA LEU A 72 -7.94 11.49 -2.00
C LEU A 72 -9.24 11.48 -1.18
N ALA A 73 -9.70 10.30 -0.75
CA ALA A 73 -10.87 10.16 0.10
C ALA A 73 -10.69 10.86 1.45
N ALA A 74 -9.52 10.69 2.09
CA ALA A 74 -9.19 11.39 3.34
C ALA A 74 -9.13 12.92 3.17
N ALA A 75 -8.76 13.40 1.98
CA ALA A 75 -8.79 14.81 1.60
C ALA A 75 -10.20 15.31 1.17
N GLY A 76 -11.22 14.45 1.20
CA GLY A 76 -12.58 14.78 0.76
C GLY A 76 -12.73 14.97 -0.75
N PHE A 77 -11.76 14.50 -1.55
CA PHE A 77 -11.83 14.60 -3.00
C PHE A 77 -12.70 13.46 -3.57
N ALA A 78 -13.83 13.83 -4.17
CA ALA A 78 -14.79 12.91 -4.80
C ALA A 78 -14.88 13.07 -6.34
N GLY A 79 -13.95 13.83 -6.93
CA GLY A 79 -13.92 14.07 -8.38
C GLY A 79 -13.24 12.94 -9.17
N ASP A 80 -13.14 13.12 -10.48
CA ASP A 80 -12.43 12.19 -11.36
C ASP A 80 -10.94 12.09 -10.99
N ILE A 81 -10.48 10.86 -10.72
CA ILE A 81 -9.10 10.56 -10.37
C ILE A 81 -8.12 10.88 -11.51
N ALA A 82 -8.56 10.89 -12.77
CA ALA A 82 -7.74 11.27 -13.91
C ALA A 82 -7.55 12.80 -14.05
N SER A 83 -8.28 13.60 -13.26
CA SER A 83 -8.24 15.05 -13.35
C SER A 83 -6.97 15.67 -12.74
N VAL A 84 -6.59 16.85 -13.24
CA VAL A 84 -5.54 17.68 -12.60
C VAL A 84 -5.93 18.07 -11.17
N ALA A 85 -7.23 18.17 -10.88
CA ALA A 85 -7.72 18.45 -9.53
C ALA A 85 -7.36 17.32 -8.55
N ALA A 86 -7.36 16.05 -9.00
CA ALA A 86 -6.91 14.92 -8.19
C ALA A 86 -5.42 15.03 -7.85
N VAL A 87 -4.56 15.41 -8.82
CA VAL A 87 -3.12 15.63 -8.55
C VAL A 87 -2.91 16.76 -7.54
N LYS A 88 -3.68 17.86 -7.65
CA LYS A 88 -3.63 18.97 -6.69
C LYS A 88 -4.08 18.53 -5.30
N ALA A 89 -5.18 17.79 -5.20
CA ALA A 89 -5.69 17.26 -3.94
C ALA A 89 -4.67 16.31 -3.30
N LEU A 90 -4.07 15.42 -4.08
CA LEU A 90 -3.04 14.48 -3.60
C LEU A 90 -1.82 15.21 -3.05
N ARG A 91 -1.32 16.23 -3.74
CA ARG A 91 -0.19 17.05 -3.26
C ARG A 91 -0.56 17.96 -2.08
N GLY A 92 -1.83 18.35 -1.97
CA GLY A 92 -2.34 19.04 -0.79
C GLY A 92 -2.36 18.13 0.44
N ALA A 93 -2.77 16.87 0.26
CA ALA A 93 -2.77 15.85 1.30
C ALA A 93 -1.36 15.39 1.69
N GLU A 94 -0.43 15.36 0.73
CA GLU A 94 0.94 14.90 0.92
C GLU A 94 1.95 15.94 0.38
N PRO A 95 2.26 17.00 1.15
CA PRO A 95 3.03 18.16 0.68
C PRO A 95 4.46 17.86 0.21
N ARG A 96 5.01 16.72 0.63
CA ARG A 96 6.37 16.28 0.27
C ARG A 96 6.44 15.59 -1.10
N LEU A 97 5.29 15.29 -1.72
CA LEU A 97 5.28 14.72 -3.08
C LEU A 97 5.71 15.77 -4.10
N SER A 98 6.71 15.41 -4.91
CA SER A 98 7.01 16.13 -6.13
C SER A 98 5.84 16.01 -7.11
N LEU A 99 5.75 16.95 -8.06
CA LEU A 99 4.70 16.89 -9.10
C LEU A 99 4.82 15.61 -9.92
N LEU A 100 6.04 15.23 -10.30
CA LEU A 100 6.30 13.99 -11.03
C LEU A 100 5.81 12.76 -10.26
N ALA A 101 6.13 12.68 -8.95
CA ALA A 101 5.68 11.60 -8.08
C ALA A 101 4.16 11.48 -8.07
N ALA A 102 3.47 12.61 -7.87
CA ALA A 102 2.02 12.67 -7.81
C ALA A 102 1.36 12.23 -9.12
N VAL A 103 1.94 12.60 -10.27
CA VAL A 103 1.46 12.20 -11.60
C VAL A 103 1.67 10.70 -11.84
N GLU A 104 2.84 10.14 -11.50
CA GLU A 104 3.08 8.70 -11.67
C GLU A 104 2.18 7.85 -10.75
N LEU A 105 1.94 8.31 -9.51
CA LEU A 105 0.99 7.68 -8.61
C LEU A 105 -0.45 7.76 -9.14
N GLN A 106 -0.85 8.89 -9.70
CA GLN A 106 -2.15 9.04 -10.35
C GLN A 106 -2.31 8.07 -11.52
N LYS A 107 -1.30 7.98 -12.40
CA LYS A 107 -1.33 7.03 -13.54
C LYS A 107 -1.48 5.59 -13.07
N ALA A 108 -0.75 5.19 -12.03
CA ALA A 108 -0.89 3.86 -11.43
C ALA A 108 -2.34 3.62 -10.94
N ALA A 109 -2.96 4.63 -10.34
CA ALA A 109 -4.35 4.54 -9.88
C ALA A 109 -5.37 4.48 -11.03
N VAL A 110 -5.13 5.21 -12.13
CA VAL A 110 -5.97 5.14 -13.33
C VAL A 110 -5.83 3.79 -14.05
N ALA A 111 -4.62 3.25 -14.12
CA ALA A 111 -4.34 1.98 -14.80
C ALA A 111 -4.97 0.76 -14.09
N HIS A 112 -5.22 0.85 -12.77
CA HIS A 112 -5.86 -0.19 -11.98
C HIS A 112 -7.18 0.31 -11.42
N ALA A 113 -8.23 0.33 -12.23
CA ALA A 113 -9.60 0.49 -11.75
C ALA A 113 -9.96 -0.70 -10.84
N GLU A 114 -10.49 -0.40 -9.65
CA GLU A 114 -11.07 -1.42 -8.74
C GLU A 114 -12.45 -1.87 -9.22
#